data_AF-A0A7W9GGU9-F1
#
_entry.id   AF-A0A7W9GGU9-F1
#
_cell.length_a   1.000
_cell.length_b   1.000
_cell.length_c   1.000
_cell.angle_alpha   90.00
_cell.angle_beta   90.00
_cell.angle_gamma   90.00
#
_symmetry.space_group_name_H-M   'P 1'
#
loop_
_entity.id
_entity.type
_entity.pdbx_description
1 polymer ?
#
loop_
_entity_poly.entity_id
_entity_poly.type
_entity_poly.pdbx_seq_one_letter_code
_entity_poly.pdbx_strand_id
1 'polypeptide(L)'
;MRSPDPAERKIGCDLLGKVAQAEESLREPVLLAVLEPAAAETDRAVHTSIARALGCTDDDRAVPELLRLAGHPDEDVRFYVAWSLPLDRADDDAVIEALWARVGDQDAEAREEAIAGLARRRDRRVAA
;
A
#
# COMPACT_ATOMS: atom_id res chain seq x y z
N MET A 1 -15.88 -4.71 6.72
CA MET A 1 -15.69 -4.28 5.33
C MET A 1 -16.92 -4.33 4.42
N ARG A 2 -18.08 -4.86 4.86
CA ARG A 2 -19.30 -4.95 4.03
C ARG A 2 -20.35 -3.85 4.31
N SER A 3 -19.98 -2.80 5.06
CA SER A 3 -20.89 -1.68 5.32
C SER A 3 -21.18 -0.91 4.02
N PRO A 4 -22.41 -0.42 3.81
CA PRO A 4 -22.70 0.49 2.70
C PRO A 4 -22.04 1.87 2.86
N ASP A 5 -21.62 2.24 4.08
CA ASP A 5 -20.97 3.53 4.34
C ASP A 5 -19.44 3.43 4.12
N PRO A 6 -18.86 4.21 3.19
CA PRO A 6 -17.40 4.26 3.02
C PRO A 6 -16.66 4.71 4.28
N ALA A 7 -17.23 5.58 5.12
CA ALA A 7 -16.58 6.02 6.35
C ALA A 7 -16.40 4.87 7.34
N GLU A 8 -17.40 4.01 7.49
CA GLU A 8 -17.31 2.81 8.33
C GLU A 8 -16.32 1.79 7.76
N ARG A 9 -16.30 1.60 6.44
CA ARG A 9 -15.32 0.71 5.79
C ARG A 9 -13.90 1.19 5.99
N LYS A 10 -13.66 2.50 5.80
CA LYS A 10 -12.38 3.16 6.06
C LYS A 10 -11.90 2.91 7.49
N ILE A 11 -12.75 3.22 8.48
CA ILE A 11 -12.45 3.00 9.91
C ILE A 11 -12.14 1.53 10.17
N GLY A 12 -12.90 0.61 9.56
CA GLY A 12 -12.65 -0.82 9.62
C GLY A 12 -11.25 -1.20 9.16
N CYS A 13 -10.84 -0.74 7.97
CA CYS A 13 -9.48 -0.96 7.45
C CYS A 13 -8.41 -0.35 8.37
N ASP A 14 -8.61 0.90 8.83
CA ASP A 14 -7.66 1.57 9.72
C ASP A 14 -7.44 0.79 11.02
N LEU A 15 -8.50 0.23 11.60
CA LEU A 15 -8.42 -0.60 12.81
C LEU A 15 -7.74 -1.94 12.51
N LEU A 16 -8.09 -2.60 11.40
CA LEU A 16 -7.47 -3.85 10.99
C LEU A 16 -5.96 -3.70 10.77
N GLY A 17 -5.53 -2.63 10.11
CA GLY A 17 -4.10 -2.32 9.93
C GLY A 17 -3.36 -2.10 11.25
N LYS A 18 -4.00 -1.45 12.24
CA LYS A 18 -3.42 -1.32 13.59
C LYS A 18 -3.31 -2.65 14.31
N VAL A 19 -4.32 -3.52 14.16
CA VAL A 19 -4.32 -4.85 14.75
C VAL A 19 -3.20 -5.72 14.15
N ALA A 20 -3.01 -5.69 12.83
CA ALA A 20 -1.93 -6.42 12.17
C ALA A 20 -0.52 -5.94 12.59
N GLN A 21 -0.37 -4.63 12.84
CA GLN A 21 0.87 -4.07 13.41
C GLN A 21 1.13 -4.53 14.85
N ALA A 22 0.07 -4.59 15.67
CA ALA A 22 0.20 -4.91 17.09
C ALA A 22 0.37 -6.41 17.35
N GLU A 23 -0.28 -7.25 16.54
CA GLU A 23 -0.42 -8.69 16.78
C GLU A 23 -0.08 -9.49 15.52
N GLU A 24 1.12 -10.06 15.48
CA GLU A 24 1.62 -10.84 14.34
C GLU A 24 0.68 -12.01 13.99
N SER A 25 0.12 -12.67 15.01
CA SER A 25 -0.84 -13.78 14.83
C SER A 25 -2.13 -13.38 14.09
N LEU A 26 -2.42 -12.08 13.98
CA LEU A 26 -3.60 -11.55 13.29
C LEU A 26 -3.30 -10.99 11.90
N ARG A 27 -2.03 -10.99 11.45
CA ARG A 27 -1.65 -10.48 10.12
C ARG A 27 -2.36 -11.22 8.99
N GLU A 28 -2.34 -12.55 8.99
CA GLU A 28 -3.04 -13.34 7.96
C GLU A 28 -4.57 -13.17 8.02
N PRO A 29 -5.24 -13.25 9.18
CA PRO A 29 -6.67 -12.93 9.27
C PRO A 29 -7.01 -11.53 8.75
N VAL A 30 -6.18 -10.53 9.04
CA VAL A 30 -6.36 -9.16 8.53
C VAL A 30 -6.19 -9.10 7.02
N LEU A 31 -5.13 -9.73 6.48
CA LEU A 31 -4.89 -9.80 5.04
C LEU A 31 -6.12 -10.32 4.31
N LEU A 32 -6.64 -11.47 4.73
CA LEU A 32 -7.80 -12.08 4.09
C LEU A 32 -9.05 -11.20 4.20
N ALA A 33 -9.26 -10.56 5.35
CA ALA A 33 -10.38 -9.65 5.59
C ALA A 33 -10.31 -8.35 4.76
N VAL A 34 -9.12 -7.95 4.32
CA VAL A 34 -8.89 -6.73 3.52
C VAL A 34 -8.83 -7.04 2.01
N LEU A 35 -8.24 -8.16 1.59
CA LEU A 35 -8.10 -8.51 0.17
C LEU A 35 -9.45 -8.78 -0.51
N GLU A 36 -10.35 -9.55 0.12
CA GLU A 36 -11.68 -9.86 -0.45
C GLU A 36 -12.47 -8.58 -0.84
N PRO A 37 -12.62 -7.58 0.06
CA PRO A 37 -13.35 -6.35 -0.29
C PRO A 37 -12.56 -5.39 -1.18
N ALA A 38 -11.22 -5.42 -1.19
CA ALA A 38 -10.41 -4.47 -1.96
C ALA A 38 -10.70 -4.50 -3.46
N ALA A 39 -10.98 -5.69 -4.01
CA ALA A 39 -11.30 -5.87 -5.43
C ALA A 39 -12.59 -5.16 -5.88
N ALA A 40 -13.52 -4.89 -4.95
CA ALA A 40 -14.80 -4.25 -5.22
C ALA A 40 -14.89 -2.82 -4.67
N GLU A 41 -13.82 -2.31 -4.05
CA GLU A 41 -13.81 -0.96 -3.50
C GLU A 41 -13.68 0.10 -4.62
N THR A 42 -14.32 1.23 -4.40
CA THR A 42 -14.33 2.37 -5.34
C THR A 42 -14.10 3.70 -4.63
N ASP A 43 -14.29 3.76 -3.31
CA ASP A 43 -14.08 4.97 -2.53
C ASP A 43 -12.58 5.22 -2.29
N ARG A 44 -12.11 6.40 -2.71
CA ARG A 44 -10.69 6.80 -2.58
C ARG A 44 -10.17 6.76 -1.14
N ALA A 45 -10.99 7.17 -0.17
CA ALA A 45 -10.56 7.24 1.22
C ALA A 45 -10.54 5.84 1.85
N VAL A 46 -11.29 4.88 1.31
CA VAL A 46 -11.15 3.48 1.70
C VAL A 46 -9.91 2.86 1.04
N HIS A 47 -9.57 3.20 -0.21
CA HIS A 47 -8.35 2.73 -0.86
C HIS A 47 -7.07 3.09 -0.10
N THR A 48 -6.97 4.30 0.47
CA THR A 48 -5.82 4.68 1.31
C THR A 48 -5.70 3.78 2.53
N SER A 49 -6.81 3.54 3.23
CA SER A 49 -6.85 2.63 4.39
C SER A 49 -6.62 1.17 4.02
N ILE A 50 -7.06 0.70 2.85
CA ILE A 50 -6.74 -0.63 2.30
C ILE A 50 -5.24 -0.75 2.09
N ALA A 51 -4.62 0.17 1.34
CA ALA A 51 -3.19 0.12 1.04
C ALA A 51 -2.37 0.06 2.33
N ARG A 52 -2.68 0.95 3.28
CA ARG A 52 -2.06 0.95 4.60
C ARG A 52 -2.25 -0.36 5.35
N ALA A 53 -3.48 -0.86 5.44
CA ALA A 53 -3.79 -2.09 6.18
C ALA A 53 -3.06 -3.29 5.59
N LEU A 54 -2.99 -3.39 4.27
CA LEU A 54 -2.25 -4.42 3.55
C LEU A 54 -0.74 -4.34 3.84
N GLY A 55 -0.13 -3.15 3.79
CA GLY A 55 1.28 -2.99 4.16
C GLY A 55 1.58 -3.40 5.61
N CYS A 56 0.61 -3.22 6.51
CA CYS A 56 0.73 -3.62 7.90
C CYS A 56 0.67 -5.14 8.13
N THR A 57 0.23 -5.91 7.13
CA THR A 57 0.21 -7.37 7.21
C THR A 57 1.59 -7.99 6.98
N ASP A 58 2.51 -7.26 6.34
CA ASP A 58 3.86 -7.75 6.04
C ASP A 58 3.82 -9.09 5.27
N ASP A 59 2.81 -9.25 4.40
CA ASP A 59 2.53 -10.47 3.66
C ASP A 59 2.57 -10.23 2.15
N ASP A 60 3.41 -10.98 1.45
CA ASP A 60 3.64 -10.87 0.01
C ASP A 60 2.38 -11.03 -0.84
N ARG A 61 1.35 -11.73 -0.32
CA ARG A 61 0.05 -11.87 -1.00
C ARG A 61 -0.66 -10.52 -1.18
N ALA A 62 -0.26 -9.47 -0.43
CA ALA A 62 -0.77 -8.12 -0.60
C ALA A 62 -0.18 -7.37 -1.81
N VAL A 63 1.01 -7.76 -2.28
CA VAL A 63 1.76 -7.02 -3.31
C VAL A 63 0.97 -6.82 -4.61
N PRO A 64 0.27 -7.84 -5.18
CA PRO A 64 -0.51 -7.63 -6.40
C PRO A 64 -1.57 -6.54 -6.27
N GLU A 65 -2.23 -6.45 -5.11
CA GLU A 65 -3.26 -5.45 -4.85
C GLU A 65 -2.66 -4.05 -4.62
N LEU A 66 -1.53 -3.97 -3.92
CA LEU A 66 -0.77 -2.71 -3.80
C LEU A 66 -0.29 -2.20 -5.16
N LEU A 67 0.23 -3.08 -6.02
CA LEU A 67 0.65 -2.72 -7.38
C LEU A 67 -0.53 -2.27 -8.26
N ARG A 68 -1.72 -2.87 -8.09
CA ARG A 68 -2.94 -2.41 -8.75
C ARG A 68 -3.29 -0.97 -8.36
N LEU A 69 -3.11 -0.61 -7.09
CA LEU A 69 -3.36 0.73 -6.56
C LEU A 69 -2.24 1.74 -6.87
N ALA A 70 -1.06 1.30 -7.30
CA ALA A 70 0.08 2.18 -7.60
C ALA A 70 -0.17 3.20 -8.74
N GLY A 71 -1.18 2.94 -9.58
CA GLY A 71 -1.64 3.83 -10.65
C GLY A 71 -2.89 4.64 -10.31
N HIS A 72 -3.32 4.67 -9.04
CA HIS A 72 -4.55 5.32 -8.64
C HIS A 72 -4.50 6.85 -8.88
N PRO A 73 -5.60 7.50 -9.34
CA PRO A 73 -5.60 8.93 -9.66
C PRO A 73 -5.40 9.84 -8.44
N ASP A 74 -5.76 9.37 -7.26
CA ASP A 74 -5.62 10.06 -5.98
C ASP A 74 -4.21 9.90 -5.40
N GLU A 75 -3.57 11.01 -5.06
CA GLU A 75 -2.19 11.10 -4.55
C GLU A 75 -1.99 10.41 -3.20
N ASP A 76 -2.94 10.50 -2.28
CA ASP A 76 -2.84 9.85 -0.97
C ASP A 76 -2.77 8.33 -1.14
N VAL A 77 -3.56 7.78 -2.08
CA VAL A 77 -3.52 6.34 -2.38
C VAL A 77 -2.15 5.95 -2.91
N ARG A 78 -1.57 6.74 -3.84
CA ARG A 78 -0.23 6.47 -4.37
C ARG A 78 0.85 6.55 -3.30
N PHE A 79 0.77 7.54 -2.41
CA PHE A 79 1.65 7.68 -1.25
C PHE A 79 1.61 6.43 -0.36
N TYR A 80 0.41 6.02 0.09
CA TYR A 80 0.29 4.86 0.97
C TYR A 80 0.71 3.56 0.30
N VAL A 81 0.51 3.41 -1.02
CA VAL A 81 1.05 2.28 -1.77
C VAL A 81 2.58 2.27 -1.73
N ALA A 82 3.23 3.38 -2.06
CA ALA A 82 4.69 3.48 -2.02
C ALA A 82 5.25 3.16 -0.62
N TRP A 83 4.57 3.65 0.42
CA TRP A 83 4.91 3.38 1.82
C TRP A 83 4.70 1.89 2.20
N SER A 84 3.64 1.26 1.69
CA SER A 84 3.25 -0.12 2.05
C SER A 84 3.93 -1.23 1.26
N LEU A 85 4.63 -0.93 0.17
CA LEU A 85 5.36 -1.93 -0.59
C LEU A 85 6.52 -2.54 0.25
N PRO A 86 6.71 -3.87 0.25
CA PRO A 86 7.65 -4.56 1.15
C PRO A 86 9.12 -4.26 0.83
N LEU A 87 9.93 -4.05 1.86
CA LEU A 87 11.34 -3.61 1.74
C LEU A 87 12.33 -4.75 1.48
N ASP A 88 12.02 -5.97 1.91
CA ASP A 88 12.84 -7.16 1.74
C ASP A 88 12.83 -7.70 0.31
N ARG A 89 11.84 -7.29 -0.50
CA ARG A 89 11.77 -7.53 -1.95
C ARG A 89 12.61 -6.54 -2.76
N ALA A 90 13.89 -6.39 -2.41
CA ALA A 90 14.79 -5.46 -3.07
C ALA A 90 15.10 -5.83 -4.54
N ASP A 91 14.87 -7.08 -4.94
CA ASP A 91 15.08 -7.60 -6.30
C ASP A 91 13.76 -7.85 -7.07
N ASP A 92 12.61 -7.41 -6.53
CA ASP A 92 11.33 -7.54 -7.24
C ASP A 92 11.17 -6.39 -8.24
N ASP A 93 11.43 -6.70 -9.50
CA ASP A 93 11.31 -5.76 -10.63
C ASP A 93 9.95 -5.05 -10.64
N ALA A 94 8.85 -5.71 -10.31
CA ALA A 94 7.52 -5.07 -10.36
C ALA A 94 7.35 -4.01 -9.27
N VAL A 95 7.84 -4.29 -8.05
CA VAL A 95 7.84 -3.33 -6.94
C VAL A 95 8.73 -2.14 -7.26
N ILE A 96 9.93 -2.41 -7.77
CA ILE A 96 10.91 -1.38 -8.11
C ILE A 96 10.38 -0.48 -9.23
N GLU A 97 9.85 -1.05 -10.32
CA GLU A 97 9.32 -0.28 -11.45
C GLU A 97 8.08 0.53 -11.06
N ALA A 98 7.23 0.01 -10.15
CA ALA A 98 6.11 0.78 -9.61
C ALA A 98 6.58 2.04 -8.86
N LEU A 99 7.66 1.95 -8.07
CA LEU A 99 8.24 3.10 -7.40
C LEU A 99 8.93 4.06 -8.39
N TRP A 100 9.67 3.54 -9.37
CA TRP A 100 10.29 4.38 -10.42
C TRP A 100 9.27 5.19 -11.21
N ALA A 101 8.12 4.60 -11.52
CA ALA A 101 7.04 5.30 -12.20
C ALA A 101 6.54 6.54 -11.42
N ARG A 102 6.81 6.62 -10.11
CA ARG A 102 6.40 7.70 -9.20
C ARG A 102 7.51 8.67 -8.82
N VAL A 103 8.75 8.47 -9.28
CA VAL A 103 9.84 9.44 -9.06
C VAL A 103 9.57 10.82 -9.69
N GLY A 104 8.68 10.87 -10.68
CA GLY A 104 8.18 12.10 -11.29
C GLY A 104 6.74 12.46 -10.90
N ASP A 105 6.20 11.93 -9.80
CA ASP A 105 4.82 12.21 -9.38
C ASP A 105 4.57 13.72 -9.22
N GLN A 106 3.37 14.16 -9.59
CA GLN A 106 2.96 15.56 -9.48
C GLN A 106 2.82 15.98 -8.03
N ASP A 107 2.35 15.06 -7.18
CA ASP A 107 2.30 15.27 -5.74
C ASP A 107 3.69 15.10 -5.13
N ALA A 108 4.03 15.99 -4.19
CA ALA A 108 5.35 16.01 -3.60
C ALA A 108 5.58 14.88 -2.61
N GLU A 109 4.57 14.56 -1.79
CA GLU A 109 4.70 13.52 -0.76
C GLU A 109 4.78 12.14 -1.41
N ALA A 110 3.92 11.86 -2.40
CA ALA A 110 3.96 10.61 -3.16
C ALA A 110 5.30 10.42 -3.90
N ARG A 111 5.85 11.50 -4.48
CA ARG A 111 7.16 11.49 -5.14
C ARG A 111 8.29 11.20 -4.16
N GLU A 112 8.32 11.89 -3.02
CA GLU A 112 9.33 11.73 -1.99
C GLU A 112 9.31 10.32 -1.40
N GLU A 113 8.13 9.77 -1.14
CA GLU A 113 8.00 8.43 -0.59
C GLU A 113 8.44 7.35 -1.59
N ALA A 114 8.19 7.56 -2.89
CA ALA A 114 8.71 6.67 -3.93
C ALA A 114 10.25 6.67 -3.98
N ILE A 115 10.87 7.86 -3.95
CA ILE A 115 12.33 8.02 -3.90
C ILE A 115 12.90 7.38 -2.62
N ALA A 116 12.27 7.63 -1.47
CA ALA A 116 12.67 7.05 -0.20
C ALA A 116 12.54 5.51 -0.23
N GLY A 117 11.47 4.98 -0.83
CA GLY A 117 11.26 3.55 -1.03
C GLY A 117 12.37 2.90 -1.86
N LEU A 118 12.79 3.54 -2.95
CA LEU A 118 13.92 3.09 -3.77
C LEU A 118 15.25 3.18 -3.01
N ALA A 119 15.48 4.26 -2.27
CA ALA A 119 16.68 4.45 -1.47
C ALA A 119 16.81 3.40 -0.34
N ARG A 120 15.70 3.08 0.37
CA ARG A 120 15.67 2.03 1.39
C ARG A 120 16.02 0.66 0.81
N ARG A 121 15.63 0.39 -0.44
CA ARG A 121 15.98 -0.81 -1.22
C ARG A 121 17.37 -0.78 -1.84
N ARG A 122 18.09 0.35 -1.71
CA ARG A 122 19.43 0.57 -2.29
C ARG A 122 19.47 0.40 -3.81
N ASP A 123 18.39 0.78 -4.51
CA ASP A 123 18.39 0.82 -5.97
C ASP A 123 19.48 1.81 -6.44
N ARG A 124 20.48 1.30 -7.16
CA ARG A 124 21.65 2.06 -7.57
C ARG A 124 21.32 3.20 -8.53
N ARG A 125 20.19 3.14 -9.23
CA ARG A 125 19.73 4.19 -10.16
C ARG A 125 19.37 5.49 -9.43
N VAL A 126 19.10 5.45 -8.11
CA VAL A 126 18.82 6.65 -7.31
C VAL A 126 20.07 7.50 -7.06
N ALA A 127 21.26 6.88 -7.07
CA ALA A 127 22.52 7.55 -6.77
C ALA A 127 23.27 8.07 -8.02
N ALA A 128 22.72 7.86 -9.21
CA ALA A 128 23.29 8.23 -10.50
C ALA A 128 22.66 9.53 -11.03
#